data_AF-A0A434AVH4-F1
#
_entry.id   AF-A0A434AVH4-F1
#
_cell.length_a   1.000
_cell.length_b   1.000
_cell.length_c   1.000
_cell.angle_alpha   90.00
_cell.angle_beta   90.00
_cell.angle_gamma   90.00
#
_symmetry.space_group_name_H-M   'P 1'
#
loop_
_entity.id
_entity.type
_entity.pdbx_description
1 polymer ?
#
loop_
_entity_poly.entity_id
_entity_poly.type
_entity_poly.pdbx_seq_one_letter_code
_entity_poly.pdbx_strand_id
1 'polypeptide(L)'
;MMALASAKAQSPYVILPGSTHKLTITDHVGNTYEWKVYKVNNWTDQKDALLADNDGLGGDDDFLFVNGEFKKAEVDITFLNEGKYYAIVEEYNTGTNFCSSRRAIPVEVFGNEATIVFKDLTSDDCADLDPQFATEMVAMFDSGTQLPESQYPLTVNYRLDGDTADRTATVTFADKLLNIMGVIEDENNDTINHITIMSATNKFGGILNVVTGQKIHTRTIFALPAKPIITVTN
;
A
#
# COMPACT_ATOMS: atom_id res chain seq x y z
N MET A 1 30.29 33.76 -5.77
CA MET A 1 30.44 32.99 -4.52
C MET A 1 29.17 32.15 -4.37
N MET A 2 29.21 30.87 -4.75
CA MET A 2 28.07 29.97 -4.57
C MET A 2 27.89 29.73 -3.07
N ALA A 3 26.78 30.18 -2.51
CA ALA A 3 26.39 29.78 -1.16
C ALA A 3 25.94 28.32 -1.25
N LEU A 4 26.80 27.40 -0.79
CA LEU A 4 26.37 26.05 -0.42
C LEU A 4 25.42 26.19 0.78
N ALA A 5 24.12 26.16 0.51
CA ALA A 5 23.13 26.00 1.57
C ALA A 5 23.36 24.62 2.19
N SER A 6 23.96 24.57 3.39
CA SER A 6 24.01 23.35 4.17
C SER A 6 22.62 23.07 4.74
N ALA A 7 21.79 22.37 3.98
CA ALA A 7 20.59 21.78 4.53
C ALA A 7 21.01 20.69 5.53
N LYS A 8 20.57 20.79 6.79
CA LYS A 8 20.57 19.63 7.69
C LYS A 8 19.83 18.52 6.95
N ALA A 9 20.46 17.36 6.76
CA ALA A 9 19.83 16.21 6.14
C ALA A 9 18.55 15.90 6.93
N GLN A 10 17.39 16.19 6.34
CA GLN A 10 16.13 15.65 6.84
C GLN A 10 16.22 14.13 6.64
N SER A 11 15.83 13.36 7.67
CA SER A 11 15.70 11.91 7.50
C SER A 11 14.75 11.64 6.33
N PRO A 12 15.06 10.67 5.46
CA PRO A 12 14.23 10.39 4.30
C PRO A 12 12.83 9.99 4.72
N TYR A 13 11.86 10.39 3.93
CA TYR A 13 10.48 9.94 4.07
C TYR A 13 10.35 8.54 3.46
N VAL A 14 10.08 7.52 4.30
CA VAL A 14 10.05 6.11 3.89
C VAL A 14 8.64 5.70 3.46
N ILE A 15 8.50 5.19 2.23
CA ILE A 15 7.20 4.85 1.61
C ILE A 15 7.26 3.53 0.83
N LEU A 16 6.10 2.92 0.56
CA LEU A 16 6.02 1.71 -0.27
C LEU A 16 5.95 2.04 -1.77
N PRO A 17 6.47 1.18 -2.67
CA PRO A 17 6.24 1.29 -4.11
C PRO A 17 4.75 1.34 -4.45
N GLY A 18 4.38 2.17 -5.43
CA GLY A 18 3.00 2.47 -5.83
C GLY A 18 2.30 3.51 -4.95
N SER A 19 2.91 3.97 -3.85
CA SER A 19 2.26 4.95 -2.96
C SER A 19 2.24 6.35 -3.58
N THR A 20 1.11 7.03 -3.44
CA THR A 20 0.96 8.45 -3.80
C THR A 20 1.05 9.32 -2.57
N HIS A 21 1.96 10.30 -2.60
CA HIS A 21 2.18 11.22 -1.49
C HIS A 21 2.14 12.67 -1.95
N LYS A 22 1.48 13.49 -1.13
CA LYS A 22 1.45 14.93 -1.28
C LYS A 22 2.72 15.54 -0.67
N LEU A 23 3.53 16.18 -1.50
CA LEU A 23 4.65 17.00 -1.07
C LEU A 23 4.25 18.47 -1.13
N THR A 24 4.58 19.21 -0.08
CA THR A 24 4.17 20.62 0.05
C THR A 24 5.34 21.47 0.54
N ILE A 25 5.45 22.65 -0.03
CA ILE A 25 6.27 23.74 0.50
C ILE A 25 5.38 24.95 0.82
N THR A 26 5.96 25.91 1.53
CA THR A 26 5.29 27.19 1.78
C THR A 26 5.03 27.90 0.46
N ASP A 27 3.77 28.20 0.19
CA ASP A 27 3.36 29.04 -0.93
C ASP A 27 3.64 30.51 -0.61
N HIS A 28 4.31 31.19 -1.52
CA HIS A 28 4.64 32.61 -1.45
C HIS A 28 3.96 33.32 -2.62
N VAL A 29 3.05 34.24 -2.28
CA VAL A 29 2.23 34.97 -3.25
C VAL A 29 3.09 35.60 -4.35
N GLY A 30 2.74 35.31 -5.61
CA GLY A 30 3.42 35.85 -6.79
C GLY A 30 4.63 35.02 -7.25
N ASN A 31 5.01 33.96 -6.54
CA ASN A 31 6.04 33.05 -6.99
C ASN A 31 5.47 31.95 -7.90
N THR A 32 6.36 31.33 -8.68
CA THR A 32 6.06 30.13 -9.46
C THR A 32 6.96 29.00 -9.04
N TYR A 33 6.51 27.77 -9.25
CA TYR A 33 7.17 26.56 -8.75
C TYR A 33 7.37 25.55 -9.86
N GLU A 34 8.45 24.80 -9.80
CA GLU A 34 8.73 23.68 -10.69
C GLU A 34 9.25 22.51 -9.87
N TRP A 35 8.59 21.36 -10.00
CA TRP A 35 8.98 20.12 -9.34
C TRP A 35 9.75 19.21 -10.30
N LYS A 36 10.85 18.64 -9.81
CA LYS A 36 11.65 17.63 -10.50
C LYS A 36 12.01 16.52 -9.52
N VAL A 37 12.02 15.27 -9.99
CA VAL A 37 12.42 14.13 -9.18
C VAL A 37 13.71 13.54 -9.73
N TYR A 38 14.63 13.23 -8.84
CA TYR A 38 15.93 12.65 -9.18
C TYR A 38 16.10 11.34 -8.43
N LYS A 39 16.61 10.30 -9.09
CA LYS A 39 16.86 8.99 -8.49
C LYS A 39 18.36 8.82 -8.25
N VAL A 40 18.74 8.49 -7.03
CA VAL A 40 20.14 8.36 -6.62
C VAL A 40 20.40 6.98 -6.04
N ASN A 41 21.66 6.52 -6.07
CA ASN A 41 22.05 5.29 -5.39
C ASN A 41 22.45 5.58 -3.94
N ASN A 42 23.06 6.74 -3.72
CA ASN A 42 23.49 7.24 -2.42
C ASN A 42 23.05 8.69 -2.22
N TRP A 43 22.69 9.04 -0.97
CA TRP A 43 22.32 10.41 -0.60
C TRP A 43 23.45 11.44 -0.78
N THR A 44 24.67 10.98 -1.03
CA THR A 44 25.83 11.83 -1.33
C THR A 44 26.05 12.08 -2.82
N ASP A 45 25.26 11.44 -3.70
CA ASP A 45 25.41 11.57 -5.16
C ASP A 45 25.07 12.98 -5.66
N GLN A 46 25.66 13.37 -6.80
CA GLN A 46 25.29 14.58 -7.52
C GLN A 46 23.94 14.40 -8.23
N LYS A 47 22.86 14.57 -7.48
CA LYS A 47 21.48 14.36 -7.92
C LYS A 47 21.09 15.07 -9.23
N ASP A 48 21.64 16.26 -9.51
CA ASP A 48 21.23 17.09 -10.66
C ASP A 48 21.53 16.46 -12.03
N ALA A 49 22.37 15.43 -12.07
CA ALA A 49 22.66 14.66 -13.28
C ALA A 49 21.84 13.36 -13.42
N LEU A 50 20.98 13.06 -12.43
CA LEU A 50 20.30 11.77 -12.27
C LEU A 50 18.78 11.98 -12.22
N LEU A 51 18.23 12.61 -13.26
CA LEU A 51 16.79 12.81 -13.38
C LEU A 51 16.11 11.44 -13.38
N ALA A 52 15.11 11.27 -12.52
CA ALA A 52 14.33 10.04 -12.47
C ALA A 52 13.46 9.94 -13.72
N ASP A 53 13.16 8.72 -14.15
CA ASP A 53 12.35 8.50 -15.34
C ASP A 53 10.85 8.72 -15.07
N ASN A 54 10.18 9.40 -16.00
CA ASN A 54 8.74 9.67 -15.97
C ASN A 54 8.17 10.03 -17.36
N ASP A 55 8.79 9.55 -18.43
CA ASP A 55 8.44 9.94 -19.80
C ASP A 55 7.17 9.26 -20.34
N GLY A 56 6.62 8.27 -19.63
CA GLY A 56 5.43 7.53 -20.02
C GLY A 56 5.67 6.54 -21.16
N LEU A 57 6.92 6.27 -21.49
CA LEU A 57 7.35 5.30 -22.49
C LEU A 57 7.87 4.05 -21.79
N GLY A 58 7.93 2.92 -22.51
CA GLY A 58 8.60 1.70 -22.04
C GLY A 58 7.95 0.94 -20.86
N GLY A 59 7.11 1.60 -20.06
CA GLY A 59 6.56 1.04 -18.82
C GLY A 59 7.58 0.97 -17.68
N ASP A 60 8.68 1.73 -17.77
CA ASP A 60 9.81 1.75 -16.83
C ASP A 60 9.89 3.03 -16.00
N ASP A 61 8.86 3.89 -16.07
CA ASP A 61 8.72 5.09 -15.23
C ASP A 61 9.05 4.80 -13.75
N ASP A 62 9.90 5.66 -13.17
CA ASP A 62 10.23 5.60 -11.75
C ASP A 62 9.13 6.21 -10.88
N PHE A 63 8.44 7.22 -11.40
CA PHE A 63 7.43 7.98 -10.69
C PHE A 63 6.44 8.65 -11.66
N LEU A 64 5.30 9.09 -11.13
CA LEU A 64 4.28 9.83 -11.88
C LEU A 64 3.83 11.06 -11.10
N PHE A 65 3.72 12.19 -11.79
CA PHE A 65 3.02 13.37 -11.27
C PHE A 65 1.51 13.22 -11.50
N VAL A 66 0.73 13.12 -10.41
CA VAL A 66 -0.72 12.91 -10.52
C VAL A 66 -1.45 14.18 -10.93
N ASN A 67 -0.98 15.33 -10.47
CA ASN A 67 -1.64 16.63 -10.65
C ASN A 67 -0.78 17.64 -11.42
N GLY A 68 0.26 17.18 -12.11
CA GLY A 68 1.26 18.02 -12.78
C GLY A 68 2.24 18.69 -11.81
N GLU A 69 3.30 19.25 -12.38
CA GLU A 69 4.57 19.57 -11.72
C GLU A 69 4.93 21.07 -11.74
N PHE A 70 4.16 21.87 -12.48
CA PHE A 70 4.42 23.30 -12.67
C PHE A 70 3.42 24.19 -11.93
N LYS A 71 3.91 25.36 -11.51
CA LYS A 71 3.14 26.48 -10.93
C LYS A 71 2.39 26.16 -9.63
N LYS A 72 2.80 25.12 -8.89
CA LYS A 72 2.15 24.71 -7.65
C LYS A 72 3.18 24.52 -6.53
N ALA A 73 2.91 25.11 -5.36
CA ALA A 73 3.69 24.90 -4.14
C ALA A 73 3.49 23.50 -3.53
N GLU A 74 2.58 22.71 -4.10
CA GLU A 74 2.31 21.33 -3.71
C GLU A 74 2.17 20.43 -4.94
N VAL A 75 2.54 19.17 -4.78
CA VAL A 75 2.47 18.17 -5.83
C VAL A 75 2.14 16.80 -5.23
N ASP A 76 1.34 16.02 -5.95
CA ASP A 76 1.10 14.61 -5.64
C ASP A 76 1.96 13.75 -6.55
N ILE A 77 2.80 12.91 -5.95
CA ILE A 77 3.75 12.05 -6.66
C ILE A 77 3.47 10.60 -6.28
N THR A 78 3.25 9.76 -7.29
CA THR A 78 3.24 8.30 -7.15
C THR A 78 4.65 7.79 -7.44
N PHE A 79 5.29 7.11 -6.49
CA PHE A 79 6.60 6.49 -6.71
C PHE A 79 6.40 5.02 -7.06
N LEU A 80 6.79 4.60 -8.26
CA LEU A 80 6.48 3.27 -8.78
C LEU A 80 7.52 2.23 -8.37
N ASN A 81 8.79 2.64 -8.34
CA ASN A 81 9.92 1.73 -8.13
C ASN A 81 10.63 1.99 -6.80
N GLU A 82 11.26 0.94 -6.27
CA GLU A 82 12.16 1.06 -5.13
C GLU A 82 13.35 1.97 -5.47
N GLY A 83 13.80 2.74 -4.48
CA GLY A 83 14.98 3.57 -4.63
C GLY A 83 15.00 4.78 -3.73
N LYS A 84 16.10 5.52 -3.82
CA LYS A 84 16.28 6.81 -3.14
C LYS A 84 16.00 7.92 -4.13
N TYR A 85 15.10 8.81 -3.74
CA TYR A 85 14.64 9.91 -4.57
C TYR A 85 14.85 11.24 -3.88
N TYR A 86 15.16 12.26 -4.67
CA TYR A 86 15.03 13.65 -4.26
C TYR A 86 13.91 14.30 -5.07
N ALA A 87 12.81 14.61 -4.39
CA ALA A 87 11.82 15.54 -4.94
C ALA A 87 12.33 16.96 -4.68
N ILE A 88 12.67 17.67 -5.74
CA ILE A 88 13.22 19.02 -5.69
C ILE A 88 12.18 19.98 -6.23
N VAL A 89 11.97 21.06 -5.49
CA VAL A 89 11.18 22.19 -5.95
C VAL A 89 12.06 23.42 -6.11
N GLU A 90 11.97 24.01 -7.29
CA GLU A 90 12.55 25.29 -7.64
C GLU A 90 11.45 26.34 -7.60
N GLU A 91 11.63 27.34 -6.74
CA GLU A 91 10.74 28.46 -6.57
C GLU A 91 11.35 29.68 -7.26
N TYR A 92 10.58 30.34 -8.12
CA TYR A 92 11.01 31.51 -8.87
C TYR A 92 10.16 32.72 -8.49
N ASN A 93 10.83 33.77 -8.01
CA ASN A 93 10.20 35.06 -7.75
C ASN A 93 10.01 35.82 -9.08
N THR A 94 8.75 36.16 -9.40
CA THR A 94 8.40 36.90 -10.63
C THR A 94 8.49 38.43 -10.48
N GLY A 95 8.84 38.91 -9.29
CA GLY A 95 9.04 40.33 -8.96
C GLY A 95 10.46 40.83 -9.20
N THR A 96 10.77 42.01 -8.65
CA THR A 96 11.90 42.87 -9.05
C THR A 96 13.30 42.36 -8.72
N ASN A 97 13.45 41.25 -8.00
CA ASN A 97 14.76 40.73 -7.56
C ASN A 97 15.14 39.35 -8.14
N PHE A 98 14.26 38.70 -8.94
CA PHE A 98 14.51 37.42 -9.64
C PHE A 98 15.23 36.32 -8.81
N CYS A 99 15.05 36.31 -7.49
CA CYS A 99 15.65 35.28 -6.65
C CYS A 99 14.94 33.95 -6.86
N SER A 100 15.71 32.88 -7.05
CA SER A 100 15.20 31.52 -7.00
C SER A 100 15.60 30.82 -5.70
N SER A 101 14.68 30.07 -5.10
CA SER A 101 14.97 29.19 -3.96
C SER A 101 14.85 27.73 -4.41
N ARG A 102 15.68 26.85 -3.85
CA ARG A 102 15.68 25.42 -4.20
C ARG A 102 15.61 24.61 -2.92
N ARG A 103 14.65 23.69 -2.85
CA ARG A 103 14.46 22.80 -1.71
C ARG A 103 14.47 21.35 -2.20
N ALA A 104 15.16 20.49 -1.47
CA ALA A 104 15.22 19.06 -1.77
C ALA A 104 14.60 18.27 -0.63
N ILE A 105 13.65 17.40 -0.97
CA ILE A 105 12.95 16.51 -0.05
C ILE A 105 13.45 15.09 -0.35
N PRO A 106 14.21 14.45 0.56
CA PRO A 106 14.60 13.06 0.39
C PRO A 106 13.40 12.14 0.63
N VAL A 107 13.13 11.27 -0.34
CA VAL A 107 12.09 10.23 -0.29
C VAL A 107 12.76 8.89 -0.54
N GLU A 108 12.59 7.95 0.37
CA GLU A 108 13.11 6.59 0.21
C GLU A 108 11.95 5.65 0.01
N VAL A 109 11.90 5.02 -1.15
CA VAL A 109 10.91 4.01 -1.47
C VAL A 109 11.53 2.68 -1.07
N PHE A 110 11.05 2.11 0.04
CA PHE A 110 11.45 0.81 0.56
C PHE A 110 10.20 -0.06 0.72
N GLY A 111 10.32 -1.35 0.44
CA GLY A 111 9.23 -2.29 0.70
C GLY A 111 8.68 -3.00 -0.53
N ASN A 112 9.52 -3.30 -1.52
CA ASN A 112 9.26 -4.46 -2.37
C ASN A 112 9.26 -5.78 -1.55
N GLU A 113 9.81 -5.78 -0.34
CA GLU A 113 9.66 -6.86 0.65
C GLU A 113 8.39 -6.75 1.49
N ALA A 114 7.63 -5.66 1.37
CA ALA A 114 6.41 -5.50 2.14
C ALA A 114 5.41 -6.57 1.70
N THR A 115 4.87 -7.31 2.66
CA THR A 115 4.06 -8.49 2.40
C THR A 115 2.78 -8.50 3.20
N ILE A 116 1.80 -9.25 2.71
CA ILE A 116 0.58 -9.58 3.43
C ILE A 116 0.26 -11.06 3.28
N VAL A 117 -0.17 -11.69 4.37
CA VAL A 117 -0.58 -13.10 4.44
C VAL A 117 -1.73 -13.30 5.41
N PHE A 118 -2.42 -14.42 5.27
CA PHE A 118 -3.23 -14.95 6.37
C PHE A 118 -2.31 -15.43 7.50
N LYS A 119 -2.67 -15.14 8.76
CA LYS A 119 -1.96 -15.66 9.92
C LYS A 119 -2.07 -17.18 10.01
N ASP A 120 -3.30 -17.68 9.85
CA ASP A 120 -3.63 -19.09 9.83
C ASP A 120 -4.17 -19.44 8.44
N LEU A 121 -3.67 -20.51 7.83
CA LEU A 121 -4.10 -20.93 6.49
C LEU A 121 -5.34 -21.82 6.51
N THR A 122 -5.75 -22.29 7.69
CA THR A 122 -6.90 -23.16 7.86
C THR A 122 -7.71 -22.73 9.07
N SER A 123 -9.02 -22.79 8.95
CA SER A 123 -9.93 -22.71 10.10
C SER A 123 -11.09 -23.67 9.92
N ASP A 124 -11.76 -23.96 11.03
CA ASP A 124 -12.96 -24.80 11.06
C ASP A 124 -14.06 -24.15 11.89
N ASP A 125 -15.31 -24.47 11.53
CA ASP A 125 -16.50 -24.08 12.27
C ASP A 125 -17.66 -25.04 11.99
N CYS A 126 -18.76 -24.88 12.72
CA CYS A 126 -20.02 -25.57 12.44
C CYS A 126 -20.95 -24.67 11.63
N ALA A 127 -21.78 -25.26 10.77
CA ALA A 127 -22.83 -24.51 10.07
C ALA A 127 -23.79 -23.85 11.08
N ASP A 128 -23.94 -22.53 10.99
CA ASP A 128 -24.80 -21.74 11.88
C ASP A 128 -25.71 -20.76 11.12
N LEU A 129 -25.66 -20.79 9.78
CA LEU A 129 -26.38 -19.93 8.85
C LEU A 129 -25.87 -18.47 8.83
N ASP A 130 -24.71 -18.17 9.42
CA ASP A 130 -24.02 -16.88 9.24
C ASP A 130 -22.91 -17.00 8.19
N PRO A 131 -23.13 -16.54 6.95
CA PRO A 131 -22.14 -16.68 5.88
C PRO A 131 -20.98 -15.69 6.02
N GLN A 132 -20.64 -15.25 7.23
CA GLN A 132 -19.59 -14.29 7.51
C GLN A 132 -18.54 -14.90 8.42
N PHE A 133 -17.28 -14.53 8.18
CA PHE A 133 -16.22 -14.82 9.12
C PHE A 133 -15.12 -13.77 9.04
N ALA A 134 -14.26 -13.74 10.05
CA ALA A 134 -13.08 -12.90 10.06
C ALA A 134 -11.84 -13.77 10.27
N THR A 135 -10.75 -13.41 9.60
CA THR A 135 -9.45 -14.06 9.77
C THR A 135 -8.36 -13.02 9.94
N GLU A 136 -7.37 -13.32 10.77
CA GLU A 136 -6.29 -12.40 11.07
C GLU A 136 -5.28 -12.36 9.92
N MET A 137 -4.85 -11.16 9.59
CA MET A 137 -3.87 -10.88 8.55
C MET A 137 -2.56 -10.44 9.20
N VAL A 138 -1.44 -10.91 8.64
CA VAL A 138 -0.11 -10.44 9.01
C VAL A 138 0.44 -9.62 7.86
N ALA A 139 0.67 -8.33 8.10
CA ALA A 139 1.34 -7.45 7.16
C ALA A 139 2.73 -7.07 7.69
N MET A 140 3.75 -7.24 6.86
CA MET A 140 5.13 -6.99 7.20
C MET A 140 5.69 -5.90 6.28
N PHE A 141 6.54 -5.03 6.82
CA PHE A 141 7.30 -4.07 6.04
C PHE A 141 8.52 -4.74 5.37
N ASP A 142 9.16 -5.66 6.09
CA ASP A 142 10.30 -6.47 5.65
C ASP A 142 10.32 -7.83 6.39
N SER A 143 11.39 -8.61 6.20
CA SER A 143 11.62 -9.91 6.86
C SER A 143 11.89 -9.81 8.38
N GLY A 144 10.98 -9.21 9.14
CA GLY A 144 11.06 -9.16 10.60
C GLY A 144 10.32 -7.98 11.22
N THR A 145 10.05 -6.94 10.42
CA THR A 145 9.36 -5.73 10.87
C THR A 145 7.90 -5.76 10.46
N GLN A 146 6.98 -5.67 11.41
CA GLN A 146 5.56 -5.49 11.11
C GLN A 146 5.32 -4.15 10.41
N LEU A 147 4.32 -4.13 9.53
CA LEU A 147 3.90 -2.88 8.90
C LEU A 147 3.38 -1.89 9.96
N PRO A 148 3.87 -0.65 10.01
CA PRO A 148 3.48 0.30 11.04
C PRO A 148 2.06 0.86 10.81
N GLU A 149 1.40 1.28 11.88
CA GLU A 149 0.05 1.88 11.86
C GLU A 149 -0.09 3.02 10.85
N SER A 150 0.99 3.78 10.61
CA SER A 150 1.00 4.88 9.65
C SER A 150 0.70 4.45 8.22
N GLN A 151 0.75 3.16 7.89
CA GLN A 151 0.43 2.59 6.58
C GLN A 151 -1.03 2.10 6.48
N TYR A 152 -1.73 1.98 7.60
CA TYR A 152 -3.11 1.49 7.65
C TYR A 152 -4.14 2.62 7.47
N PRO A 153 -5.36 2.32 6.95
CA PRO A 153 -5.88 0.98 6.67
C PRO A 153 -5.29 0.32 5.42
N LEU A 154 -5.36 -1.01 5.37
CA LEU A 154 -5.02 -1.77 4.17
C LEU A 154 -6.31 -2.09 3.41
N THR A 155 -6.25 -1.98 2.09
CA THR A 155 -7.29 -2.46 1.19
C THR A 155 -6.86 -3.81 0.63
N VAL A 156 -7.65 -4.85 0.88
CA VAL A 156 -7.38 -6.21 0.43
C VAL A 156 -8.47 -6.62 -0.56
N ASN A 157 -8.05 -6.96 -1.77
CA ASN A 157 -8.92 -7.58 -2.75
C ASN A 157 -8.77 -9.10 -2.64
N TYR A 158 -9.88 -9.80 -2.50
CA TYR A 158 -9.91 -11.25 -2.29
C TYR A 158 -11.03 -11.89 -3.12
N ARG A 159 -11.00 -13.21 -3.22
CA ARG A 159 -11.97 -13.99 -4.00
C ARG A 159 -12.35 -15.27 -3.28
N LEU A 160 -13.64 -15.61 -3.30
CA LEU A 160 -14.14 -16.92 -2.86
C LEU A 160 -14.22 -17.89 -4.04
N ASP A 161 -14.30 -19.19 -3.75
CA ASP A 161 -14.50 -20.20 -4.79
C ASP A 161 -15.72 -19.89 -5.67
N GLY A 162 -15.52 -20.00 -6.99
CA GLY A 162 -16.58 -19.78 -7.97
C GLY A 162 -16.89 -18.32 -8.29
N ASP A 163 -16.34 -17.35 -7.55
CA ASP A 163 -16.49 -15.93 -7.86
C ASP A 163 -15.78 -15.56 -9.18
N THR A 164 -16.44 -14.70 -9.95
CA THR A 164 -15.87 -14.15 -11.19
C THR A 164 -15.22 -12.77 -11.00
N ALA A 165 -15.54 -12.09 -9.91
CA ALA A 165 -15.04 -10.76 -9.56
C ALA A 165 -14.39 -10.75 -8.18
N ASP A 166 -13.43 -9.84 -8.00
CA ASP A 166 -12.80 -9.63 -6.70
C ASP A 166 -13.74 -8.87 -5.76
N ARG A 167 -13.71 -9.26 -4.50
CA ARG A 167 -14.34 -8.56 -3.38
C ARG A 167 -13.28 -7.70 -2.70
N THR A 168 -13.68 -6.59 -2.11
CA THR A 168 -12.78 -5.69 -1.40
C THR A 168 -13.16 -5.63 0.07
N ALA A 169 -12.17 -5.74 0.95
CA ALA A 169 -12.32 -5.50 2.37
C ALA A 169 -11.18 -4.64 2.90
N THR A 170 -11.43 -4.00 4.03
CA THR A 170 -10.47 -3.13 4.71
C THR A 170 -9.97 -3.82 5.97
N VAL A 171 -8.65 -3.84 6.16
CA VAL A 171 -8.00 -4.33 7.38
C VAL A 171 -7.48 -3.13 8.15
N THR A 172 -7.88 -2.98 9.41
CA THR A 172 -7.42 -1.88 10.26
C THR A 172 -6.21 -2.29 11.10
N PHE A 173 -5.46 -1.32 11.63
CA PHE A 173 -4.33 -1.63 12.50
C PHE A 173 -4.79 -2.21 13.85
N ALA A 174 -5.98 -1.84 14.31
CA ALA A 174 -6.49 -2.19 15.63
C ALA A 174 -6.90 -3.67 15.73
N ASP A 175 -7.59 -4.18 14.71
CA ASP A 175 -8.08 -5.56 14.67
C ASP A 175 -7.19 -6.50 13.84
N LYS A 176 -6.56 -5.99 12.78
CA LYS A 176 -5.82 -6.77 11.78
C LYS A 176 -6.66 -7.90 11.17
N LEU A 177 -7.98 -7.73 11.16
CA LEU A 177 -8.91 -8.75 10.66
C LEU A 177 -9.34 -8.43 9.22
N LEU A 178 -9.33 -9.46 8.37
CA LEU A 178 -10.02 -9.46 7.10
C LEU A 178 -11.42 -10.01 7.30
N ASN A 179 -12.42 -9.14 7.18
CA ASN A 179 -13.83 -9.54 7.23
C ASN A 179 -14.27 -10.07 5.87
N ILE A 180 -14.75 -11.30 5.85
CA ILE A 180 -15.14 -12.03 4.67
C ILE A 180 -16.63 -12.31 4.75
N MET A 181 -17.33 -11.95 3.68
CA MET A 181 -18.78 -12.15 3.57
C MET A 181 -19.06 -13.17 2.49
N GLY A 182 -20.15 -13.93 2.64
CA GLY A 182 -20.70 -14.82 1.62
C GLY A 182 -19.95 -16.15 1.48
N VAL A 183 -19.42 -16.71 2.56
CA VAL A 183 -18.98 -18.11 2.56
C VAL A 183 -20.17 -19.04 2.34
N ILE A 184 -19.92 -20.17 1.69
CA ILE A 184 -20.91 -21.19 1.40
C ILE A 184 -21.08 -22.07 2.65
N GLU A 185 -22.31 -22.18 3.12
CA GLU A 185 -22.69 -23.06 4.23
C GLU A 185 -23.79 -24.03 3.78
N ASP A 186 -23.75 -25.25 4.31
CA ASP A 186 -24.82 -26.24 4.20
C ASP A 186 -24.94 -27.00 5.53
N GLU A 187 -26.10 -26.93 6.16
CA GLU A 187 -26.35 -27.63 7.43
C GLU A 187 -26.29 -29.15 7.30
N ASN A 188 -26.40 -29.69 6.08
CA ASN A 188 -26.51 -31.13 5.83
C ASN A 188 -25.22 -31.75 5.26
N ASN A 189 -24.30 -30.94 4.74
CA ASN A 189 -23.06 -31.40 4.12
C ASN A 189 -21.91 -30.49 4.52
N ASP A 190 -20.74 -31.08 4.79
CA ASP A 190 -19.54 -30.29 5.03
C ASP A 190 -19.22 -29.45 3.79
N THR A 191 -18.89 -28.18 3.99
CA THR A 191 -18.44 -27.29 2.93
C THR A 191 -16.99 -26.87 3.14
N ILE A 192 -16.28 -26.68 2.04
CA ILE A 192 -14.91 -26.17 2.04
C ILE A 192 -14.91 -24.88 1.24
N ASN A 193 -14.49 -23.80 1.87
CA ASN A 193 -14.39 -22.47 1.27
C ASN A 193 -12.91 -22.11 1.13
N HIS A 194 -12.45 -21.82 -0.09
CA HIS A 194 -11.15 -21.19 -0.30
C HIS A 194 -11.29 -19.69 -0.46
N ILE A 195 -10.49 -18.96 0.31
CA ILE A 195 -10.41 -17.51 0.26
C ILE A 195 -9.02 -17.16 -0.25
N THR A 196 -8.95 -16.56 -1.43
CA THR A 196 -7.69 -16.19 -2.06
C THR A 196 -7.48 -14.69 -2.02
N ILE A 197 -6.34 -14.24 -1.50
CA ILE A 197 -5.91 -12.83 -1.61
C ILE A 197 -5.42 -12.60 -3.05
N MET A 198 -6.01 -11.62 -3.72
CA MET A 198 -5.69 -11.26 -5.11
C MET A 198 -4.70 -10.10 -5.16
N SER A 199 -4.89 -9.08 -4.32
CA SER A 199 -3.97 -7.95 -4.17
C SER A 199 -4.19 -7.27 -2.83
N ALA A 200 -3.21 -6.49 -2.39
CA ALA A 200 -3.38 -5.59 -1.25
C ALA A 200 -2.59 -4.30 -1.42
N THR A 201 -3.16 -3.20 -0.90
CA THR A 201 -2.50 -1.90 -0.86
C THR A 201 -2.63 -1.24 0.51
N ASN A 202 -1.69 -0.37 0.85
CA ASN A 202 -1.77 0.51 2.01
C ASN A 202 -2.74 1.68 1.74
N LYS A 203 -2.92 2.57 2.74
CA LYS A 203 -3.80 3.74 2.62
C LYS A 203 -3.38 4.77 1.55
N PHE A 204 -2.14 4.69 1.08
CA PHE A 204 -1.57 5.57 0.07
C PHE A 204 -1.54 4.91 -1.32
N GLY A 205 -2.08 3.70 -1.47
CA GLY A 205 -2.04 2.91 -2.71
C GLY A 205 -0.78 2.08 -2.91
N GLY A 206 0.17 2.13 -1.99
CA GLY A 206 1.39 1.34 -2.00
C GLY A 206 1.13 -0.15 -1.91
N ILE A 207 1.83 -0.92 -2.72
CA ILE A 207 1.57 -2.35 -2.94
C ILE A 207 2.16 -3.18 -1.78
N LEU A 208 1.40 -4.17 -1.31
CA LEU A 208 1.91 -5.25 -0.46
C LEU A 208 1.89 -6.54 -1.25
N ASN A 209 3.04 -7.23 -1.26
CA ASN A 209 3.17 -8.50 -1.96
C ASN A 209 2.46 -9.63 -1.21
N VAL A 210 1.63 -10.37 -1.94
CA VAL A 210 0.97 -11.55 -1.39
C VAL A 210 1.95 -12.72 -1.41
N VAL A 211 2.28 -13.28 -0.24
CA VAL A 211 3.30 -14.34 -0.15
C VAL A 211 2.81 -15.61 -0.82
N THR A 212 3.64 -16.13 -1.73
CA THR A 212 3.37 -17.39 -2.42
C THR A 212 3.24 -18.53 -1.41
N GLY A 213 2.17 -19.33 -1.52
CA GLY A 213 1.87 -20.44 -0.60
C GLY A 213 1.07 -20.05 0.65
N GLN A 214 0.94 -18.75 0.97
CA GLN A 214 0.13 -18.25 2.09
C GLN A 214 -1.02 -17.34 1.65
N LYS A 215 -1.30 -17.33 0.34
CA LYS A 215 -2.34 -16.50 -0.27
C LYS A 215 -3.75 -17.08 -0.16
N ILE A 216 -3.88 -18.34 0.24
CA ILE A 216 -5.16 -19.06 0.32
C ILE A 216 -5.41 -19.45 1.78
N HIS A 217 -6.56 -19.04 2.30
CA HIS A 217 -7.12 -19.57 3.54
C HIS A 217 -8.21 -20.59 3.19
N THR A 218 -8.17 -21.76 3.81
CA THR A 218 -9.19 -22.81 3.67
C THR A 218 -10.04 -22.87 4.92
N ARG A 219 -11.32 -22.56 4.80
CA ARG A 219 -12.29 -22.67 5.89
C ARG A 219 -13.18 -23.89 5.67
N THR A 220 -13.17 -24.81 6.61
CA THR A 220 -14.06 -25.99 6.62
C THR A 220 -15.26 -25.69 7.51
N ILE A 221 -16.46 -25.87 7.00
CA ILE A 221 -17.70 -25.69 7.77
C ILE A 221 -18.37 -27.07 7.85
N PHE A 222 -18.48 -27.59 9.07
CA PHE A 222 -19.04 -28.91 9.31
C PHE A 222 -20.57 -28.88 9.35
N ALA A 223 -21.18 -29.91 8.79
CA ALA A 223 -22.63 -30.11 8.85
C ALA A 223 -23.11 -30.22 10.30
N LEU A 224 -24.38 -29.86 10.53
CA LEU A 224 -25.01 -30.05 11.83
C LEU A 224 -25.17 -31.56 12.12
N PRO A 225 -24.94 -32.00 13.38
CA PRO A 225 -25.20 -33.38 13.77
C PRO A 225 -26.66 -33.75 13.50
N ALA A 226 -26.90 -34.96 13.00
CA ALA A 226 -28.25 -35.48 12.83
C ALA A 226 -29.01 -35.44 14.17
N LYS A 227 -30.25 -34.95 14.15
CA LYS A 227 -31.10 -34.89 15.36
C LYS A 227 -31.25 -36.31 15.94
N PRO A 228 -31.01 -36.51 17.26
CA PRO A 228 -31.16 -37.81 17.87
C PRO A 228 -32.62 -38.27 17.77
N ILE A 229 -32.83 -39.46 17.22
CA ILE A 229 -34.15 -40.09 17.20
C ILE A 229 -34.33 -40.79 18.55
N ILE A 230 -35.15 -40.20 19.43
CA ILE A 230 -35.54 -40.84 20.69
C ILE A 230 -36.73 -41.75 20.40
N THR A 231 -36.54 -43.07 20.47
CA THR A 231 -37.62 -44.05 20.38
C THR A 231 -38.13 -44.38 21.77
N VAL A 232 -39.39 -44.03 22.09
CA VAL A 232 -40.04 -44.48 23.33
C VAL A 232 -40.74 -45.81 23.04
N THR A 233 -40.24 -46.89 23.61
CA THR A 233 -40.93 -48.19 23.62
C THR A 233 -42.00 -48.20 24.70
N ASN A 234 -43.26 -48.39 24.29
CA ASN A 234 -44.39 -48.68 25.19
C ASN A 234 -44.55 -50.19 25.39
#